data_AF-A0A0R2ZU06-F1
#
_entry.id   AF-A0A0R2ZU06-F1
#
_cell.length_a   1.000
_cell.length_b   1.000
_cell.length_c   1.000
_cell.angle_alpha   90.00
_cell.angle_beta   90.00
_cell.angle_gamma   90.00
#
_symmetry.space_group_name_H-M   'P 1'
#
loop_
_entity.id
_entity.type
_entity.pdbx_description
1 polymer ?
#
loop_
_entity_poly.entity_id
_entity_poly.type
_entity_poly.pdbx_seq_one_letter_code
_entity_poly.pdbx_strand_id
1 'polypeptide(L)'
;MCGLCGLLGEDLHWSDPLGDEVPRRRERLRRIAAINQVLAVFRLKVEDFQGASYLLLGATGKQELASGLDQLWQAAEAMLGRALDPLDPRLLDHLESA
;
A
#
# COMPACT_ATOMS: atom_id res chain seq x y z
N MET A 1 10.86 17.96 3.54
CA MET A 1 10.86 16.49 3.73
C MET A 1 12.28 15.99 3.55
N CYS A 2 12.96 15.66 4.65
CA CYS A 2 14.39 15.34 4.69
C CYS A 2 14.68 13.92 4.15
N GLY A 3 15.92 13.67 3.70
CA GLY A 3 16.35 12.37 3.20
C GLY A 3 16.37 11.24 4.24
N LEU A 4 16.07 11.53 5.52
CA LEU A 4 16.14 10.55 6.61
C LEU A 4 15.03 9.49 6.52
N CYS A 5 13.85 9.84 5.99
CA CYS A 5 12.75 8.90 5.76
C CYS A 5 13.13 7.74 4.83
N GLY A 6 14.13 7.91 3.95
CA GLY A 6 14.64 6.84 3.09
C GLY A 6 15.72 5.97 3.75
N LEU A 7 16.33 6.44 4.84
CA LEU A 7 17.42 5.78 5.56
C LEU A 7 16.91 4.85 6.67
N LEU A 8 15.79 5.20 7.31
CA LEU A 8 15.18 4.47 8.43
C LEU A 8 13.97 3.61 8.01
N GLY A 9 13.91 3.21 6.73
CA GLY A 9 12.76 2.48 6.17
C GLY A 9 12.49 1.11 6.83
N GLU A 10 11.30 0.57 6.53
CA GLU A 10 10.77 -0.75 6.95
C GLU A 10 11.79 -1.90 6.90
N ASP A 11 11.54 -2.93 7.72
CA ASP A 11 12.23 -4.22 7.65
C ASP A 11 12.05 -4.86 6.26
N LEU A 12 13.04 -5.66 5.85
CA LEU A 12 13.08 -6.26 4.51
C LEU A 12 11.84 -7.15 4.27
N HIS A 13 11.07 -6.83 3.24
CA HIS A 13 9.90 -7.58 2.80
C HIS A 13 10.25 -8.44 1.57
N TRP A 14 9.58 -9.58 1.39
CA TRP A 14 9.87 -10.49 0.27
C TRP A 14 9.65 -9.87 -1.12
N SER A 15 8.88 -8.78 -1.19
CA SER A 15 8.64 -8.00 -2.42
C SER A 15 9.61 -6.82 -2.59
N ASP A 16 10.61 -6.66 -1.74
CA ASP A 16 11.68 -5.69 -1.94
C ASP A 16 12.60 -6.11 -3.10
N PRO A 17 13.16 -5.13 -3.83
CA PRO A 17 14.16 -5.43 -4.84
C PRO A 17 15.41 -6.06 -4.20
N LEU A 18 16.01 -7.02 -4.90
CA LEU A 18 17.21 -7.72 -4.43
C LEU A 18 18.47 -6.83 -4.38
N GLY A 19 18.40 -5.59 -4.87
CA GLY A 19 19.53 -4.65 -4.89
C GLY A 19 19.10 -3.19 -4.73
N ASP A 20 20.07 -2.34 -4.41
CA ASP A 20 19.87 -0.91 -4.09
C ASP A 20 19.92 0.02 -5.32
N GLU A 21 19.59 -0.49 -6.52
CA GLU A 21 19.66 0.28 -7.77
C GLU A 21 18.72 1.49 -7.79
N VAL A 22 17.61 1.39 -7.05
CA VAL A 22 16.59 2.43 -6.93
C VAL A 22 16.62 3.01 -5.51
N PRO A 23 16.63 4.35 -5.32
CA PRO A 23 16.55 4.93 -4.00
C PRO A 23 15.31 4.42 -3.25
N ARG A 24 15.47 3.98 -1.99
CA ARG A 24 14.39 3.39 -1.17
C ARG A 24 13.10 4.19 -1.17
N ARG A 25 13.19 5.53 -1.14
CA ARG A 25 12.02 6.41 -1.24
C ARG A 25 11.26 6.25 -2.56
N ARG A 26 11.96 6.13 -3.68
CA ARG A 26 11.34 5.93 -5.00
C ARG A 26 10.69 4.55 -5.08
N GLU A 27 11.33 3.54 -4.51
CA GLU A 27 10.73 2.20 -4.44
C GLU A 27 9.47 2.18 -3.58
N ARG A 28 9.49 2.87 -2.43
CA ARG A 28 8.30 3.04 -1.58
C ARG A 28 7.14 3.68 -2.33
N LEU A 29 7.40 4.77 -3.08
CA LEU A 29 6.37 5.43 -3.88
C LEU A 29 5.84 4.53 -5.01
N ARG A 30 6.70 3.73 -5.64
CA ARG A 30 6.30 2.72 -6.62
C ARG A 30 5.38 1.67 -5.99
N ARG A 31 5.75 1.14 -4.82
CA ARG A 31 4.93 0.18 -4.06
C ARG A 31 3.56 0.77 -3.71
N ILE A 32 3.52 1.99 -3.19
CA ILE A 32 2.24 2.68 -2.90
C ILE A 32 1.39 2.81 -4.16
N ALA A 33 1.99 3.15 -5.31
CA ALA A 33 1.26 3.25 -6.57
C ALA A 33 0.65 1.90 -6.97
N ALA A 34 1.41 0.81 -6.87
CA ALA A 34 0.92 -0.55 -7.15
C ALA A 34 -0.21 -0.97 -6.19
N ILE A 35 -0.06 -0.71 -4.89
CA ILE A 35 -1.10 -0.98 -3.89
C ILE A 35 -2.38 -0.19 -4.22
N ASN A 36 -2.26 1.08 -4.61
CA ASN A 36 -3.41 1.91 -4.93
C ASN A 36 -4.14 1.47 -6.20
N GLN A 37 -3.47 0.83 -7.17
CA GLN A 37 -4.16 0.21 -8.31
C GLN A 37 -5.14 -0.87 -7.85
N VAL A 38 -4.73 -1.70 -6.88
CA VAL A 38 -5.57 -2.75 -6.33
C VAL A 38 -6.69 -2.18 -5.44
N LEU A 39 -6.34 -1.28 -4.52
CA LEU A 39 -7.29 -0.75 -3.54
C LEU A 39 -8.36 0.19 -4.12
N ALA A 40 -8.11 0.78 -5.29
CA ALA A 40 -9.05 1.70 -5.96
C ALA A 40 -10.43 1.05 -6.21
N VAL A 41 -10.47 -0.23 -6.57
CA VAL A 41 -11.70 -0.99 -6.83
C VAL A 41 -12.60 -1.07 -5.59
N PHE A 42 -11.99 -1.00 -4.41
CA PHE A 42 -12.65 -1.05 -3.11
C PHE A 42 -12.90 0.34 -2.50
N ARG A 43 -12.63 1.42 -3.24
CA ARG A 43 -12.72 2.82 -2.77
C ARG A 43 -11.86 3.09 -1.53
N LEU A 44 -10.71 2.41 -1.47
CA LEU A 44 -9.67 2.63 -0.49
C LEU A 44 -8.48 3.29 -1.17
N LYS A 45 -7.69 4.05 -0.40
CA LYS A 45 -6.46 4.69 -0.86
C LYS A 45 -5.41 4.59 0.24
N VAL A 46 -4.16 4.47 -0.16
CA VAL A 46 -3.01 4.46 0.74
C VAL A 46 -2.08 5.62 0.42
N GLU A 47 -1.58 6.25 1.47
CA GLU A 47 -0.57 7.31 1.41
C GLU A 47 0.65 6.96 2.25
N ASP A 48 1.78 7.62 1.94
CA ASP A 48 3.00 7.53 2.73
C ASP A 48 2.84 8.27 4.05
N PHE A 49 3.09 7.59 5.16
CA PHE A 49 3.17 8.20 6.48
C PHE A 49 4.60 8.13 7.01
N GLN A 50 5.26 9.29 7.01
CA GLN A 50 6.61 9.50 7.56
C GLN A 50 7.71 8.57 6.98
N GLY A 51 7.49 7.96 5.81
CA GLY A 51 8.44 7.05 5.17
C GLY A 51 8.51 5.64 5.76
N ALA A 52 7.72 5.35 6.80
CA ALA A 52 7.81 4.09 7.55
C ALA A 52 6.47 3.36 7.68
N SER A 53 5.35 4.02 7.44
CA SER A 53 4.03 3.42 7.58
C SER A 53 3.11 3.82 6.43
N TYR A 54 2.06 3.04 6.24
CA TYR A 54 0.97 3.31 5.31
C TYR A 54 -0.19 3.95 6.07
N LEU A 55 -0.69 5.07 5.56
CA LEU A 55 -1.97 5.62 6.00
C LEU A 55 -3.05 5.13 5.05
N LEU A 56 -3.91 4.24 5.52
CA LEU A 56 -5.08 3.76 4.80
C LEU A 56 -6.24 4.73 4.97
N LEU A 57 -6.90 5.08 3.87
CA LEU A 57 -7.97 6.07 3.78
C LEU A 57 -9.20 5.41 3.17
N GLY A 58 -10.34 5.53 3.83
CA GLY A 58 -11.64 5.07 3.33
C GLY A 58 -12.49 6.21 2.78
N ALA A 59 -13.42 5.87 1.89
CA ALA A 59 -14.35 6.84 1.28
C ALA A 59 -15.28 7.56 2.29
N THR A 60 -15.43 7.03 3.50
CA THR A 60 -16.25 7.62 4.59
C THR A 60 -15.45 8.51 5.54
N GLY A 61 -14.17 8.76 5.24
CA GLY A 61 -13.27 9.55 6.08
C GLY A 61 -12.62 8.77 7.22
N LYS A 62 -12.95 7.47 7.41
CA LYS A 62 -12.20 6.58 8.30
C LYS A 62 -10.75 6.43 7.81
N GLN A 63 -9.80 6.39 8.72
CA GLN A 63 -8.39 6.22 8.42
C GLN A 63 -7.73 5.28 9.41
N GLU A 64 -6.71 4.54 8.97
CA GLU A 64 -5.97 3.60 9.81
C GLU A 64 -4.48 3.59 9.43
N LEU A 65 -3.61 3.45 10.43
CA LEU A 65 -2.16 3.35 10.24
C LEU A 65 -1.75 1.88 10.20
N ALA A 66 -0.91 1.52 9.23
CA ALA A 66 -0.33 0.19 9.10
C ALA A 66 1.19 0.26 8.90
N SER A 67 1.94 -0.54 9.64
CA SER A 67 3.42 -0.56 9.63
C SER A 67 4.02 -1.51 8.58
N GLY A 68 3.21 -2.05 7.67
CA GLY A 68 3.64 -3.03 6.67
C GLY A 68 2.47 -3.51 5.81
N LEU A 69 2.77 -4.29 4.77
CA LEU A 69 1.78 -4.78 3.82
C LEU A 69 0.74 -5.72 4.46
N ASP A 70 1.18 -6.60 5.37
CA ASP A 70 0.29 -7.55 6.04
C ASP A 70 -0.75 -6.84 6.91
N GLN A 71 -0.30 -5.90 7.75
CA GLN A 71 -1.19 -5.10 8.59
C GLN A 71 -2.10 -4.21 7.74
N LEU A 72 -1.58 -3.67 6.64
CA LEU A 72 -2.36 -2.86 5.71
C LEU A 72 -3.52 -3.67 5.11
N TRP A 73 -3.27 -4.93 4.73
CA TRP A 73 -4.30 -5.80 4.19
C TRP A 73 -5.39 -6.11 5.22
N GLN A 74 -4.99 -6.45 6.45
CA GLN A 74 -5.91 -6.69 7.56
C GLN A 74 -6.77 -5.45 7.87
N ALA A 75 -6.16 -4.26 7.90
CA ALA A 75 -6.86 -3.00 8.10
C ALA A 75 -7.88 -2.72 6.98
N ALA A 76 -7.50 -3.00 5.73
CA ALA A 76 -8.40 -2.84 4.59
C ALA A 76 -9.62 -3.77 4.66
N GLU A 77 -9.43 -5.04 5.01
CA GLU A 77 -10.53 -6.00 5.22
C GLU A 77 -11.44 -5.57 6.38
N ALA A 78 -10.86 -5.11 7.49
CA ALA A 78 -11.60 -4.60 8.64
C ALA A 78 -12.43 -3.36 8.28
N MET A 79 -11.86 -2.41 7.51
CA MET A 79 -12.57 -1.22 7.04
C MET A 79 -13.72 -1.55 6.08
N LEU A 80 -13.56 -2.57 5.24
CA LEU A 80 -14.58 -3.04 4.30
C LEU A 80 -15.62 -3.95 4.95
N GLY A 81 -15.31 -4.55 6.10
CA GLY A 81 -16.15 -5.55 6.76
C GLY A 81 -16.25 -6.87 5.99
N ARG A 82 -15.30 -7.14 5.09
CA ARG A 82 -15.21 -8.37 4.29
C ARG A 82 -13.78 -8.63 3.85
N ALA A 83 -13.47 -9.89 3.55
CA ALA A 83 -12.19 -10.28 2.99
C ALA A 83 -11.95 -9.63 1.62
N LEU A 84 -10.69 -9.32 1.34
CA LEU A 84 -10.22 -8.85 0.05
C LEU A 84 -9.87 -10.07 -0.79
N ASP A 85 -10.76 -10.44 -1.71
CA ASP A 85 -10.53 -11.53 -2.65
C ASP A 85 -9.50 -11.11 -3.72
N PRO A 86 -8.30 -11.71 -3.77
CA PRO A 86 -7.29 -11.39 -4.78
C PRO A 86 -7.73 -11.76 -6.20
N LEU A 87 -8.77 -12.60 -6.33
CA LEU A 87 -9.33 -13.05 -7.60
C LEU A 87 -10.74 -12.47 -7.85
N ASP A 88 -11.12 -11.39 -7.16
CA ASP A 88 -12.38 -10.68 -7.43
C ASP A 88 -12.43 -10.29 -8.93
N PRO A 89 -13.44 -10.73 -9.70
CA PRO A 89 -13.52 -10.42 -11.13
C PRO A 89 -13.46 -8.91 -11.42
N ARG A 90 -14.02 -8.09 -10.53
CA ARG A 90 -13.98 -6.62 -10.68
C ARG A 90 -12.56 -6.07 -10.54
N LEU A 91 -11.72 -6.72 -9.73
CA LEU A 91 -10.32 -6.38 -9.58
C LEU A 91 -9.55 -6.79 -10.84
N LEU A 92 -9.75 -8.01 -11.33
CA LEU A 92 -9.08 -8.50 -12.54
C LEU A 92 -9.42 -7.63 -13.76
N ASP A 93 -10.71 -7.35 -13.98
CA ASP A 93 -11.18 -6.47 -15.06
C ASP A 93 -10.56 -5.06 -14.96
N HIS A 94 -10.39 -4.54 -13.74
CA HIS A 94 -9.76 -3.24 -13.51
C HIS A 94 -8.27 -3.25 -13.87
N LEU A 95 -7.54 -4.29 -13.45
CA LEU A 95 -6.10 -4.40 -13.72
C LEU A 95 -5.78 -4.65 -15.19
N GLU A 96 -6.65 -5.37 -15.91
CA GLU A 96 -6.49 -5.61 -17.35
C GLU A 96 -6.79 -4.37 -18.21
N SER A 97 -7.57 -3.42 -17.68
CA SER A 97 -7.95 -2.18 -18.37
C SER A 97 -7.09 -0.97 -18.02
N ALA A 98 -6.19 -1.09 -17.03
CA ALA A 98 -5.30 -0.03 -16.54
C ALA A 98 -3.98 0.05 -17.34
#